data_AF-A0A968LAI2-F1
#
_entry.id   AF-A0A968LAI2-F1
#
_cell.length_a   1.000
_cell.length_b   1.000
_cell.length_c   1.000
_cell.angle_alpha   90.00
_cell.angle_beta   90.00
_cell.angle_gamma   90.00
#
_symmetry.space_group_name_H-M   'P 1'
#
loop_
_entity.id
_entity.type
_entity.pdbx_description
1 polymer ?
#
loop_
_entity_poly.entity_id
_entity_poly.type
_entity_poly.pdbx_seq_one_letter_code
_entity_poly.pdbx_strand_id
1 'polypeptide(L)'
;MGFEKLCGKELSRRGLIKGAAGAAGMALLASGGFGLMSKAEAKGGPTEKWPWPYEKLDPEKTAELAYNEWYRVFCGNAVISSIFGQLREKVGEPYKSFPIDAFVFLEGGMVGWGTVCGSNAGANIVSNLIIGPRIAGPECENGAAIGADALQWYSETALPSYTPKEPRVKAAIVQTTSNSPLCHVSVGKWMKASGYALGSPERKDRCARVTASVAYHLVQDLNAWKDGTYKQKSTWKPASNVGITSQQNCTECHGSNIPAPPAAKKI
;
A
#
# COMPACT_ATOMS: atom_id res chain seq x y z
N MET A 1 -38.10 -31.92 33.35
CA MET A 1 -37.64 -30.67 32.71
C MET A 1 -36.15 -30.52 32.99
N GLY A 2 -35.31 -30.86 32.01
CA GLY A 2 -33.85 -30.65 31.97
C GLY A 2 -33.48 -30.50 30.49
N PHE A 3 -32.81 -29.43 30.04
CA PHE A 3 -31.37 -29.15 30.14
C PHE A 3 -30.48 -30.37 29.78
N GLU A 4 -29.62 -30.15 28.78
CA GLU A 4 -28.53 -31.00 28.26
C GLU A 4 -28.86 -32.17 27.32
N LYS A 5 -28.69 -31.92 26.00
CA LYS A 5 -27.87 -32.69 25.04
C LYS A 5 -28.34 -32.50 23.59
N LEU A 6 -27.89 -31.42 22.94
CA LEU A 6 -27.85 -31.31 21.49
C LEU A 6 -26.40 -31.00 21.07
N CYS A 7 -25.52 -31.98 21.32
CA CYS A 7 -24.21 -32.04 20.69
C CYS A 7 -23.92 -33.52 20.36
N GLY A 8 -23.57 -33.78 19.11
CA GLY A 8 -22.94 -35.03 18.68
C GLY A 8 -23.82 -36.00 17.91
N LYS A 9 -23.68 -35.99 16.58
CA LYS A 9 -23.22 -37.17 15.82
C LYS A 9 -22.91 -36.77 14.37
N GLU A 10 -21.62 -36.86 14.04
CA GLU A 10 -21.11 -36.77 12.68
C GLU A 10 -21.85 -37.75 11.75
N LEU A 11 -22.37 -37.25 10.63
CA LEU A 11 -22.81 -38.10 9.53
C LEU A 11 -21.59 -38.47 8.69
N SER A 12 -21.10 -39.70 8.89
CA SER A 12 -19.98 -40.26 8.14
C SER A 12 -20.34 -40.47 6.66
N ARG A 13 -19.41 -40.06 5.77
CA ARG A 13 -19.43 -40.13 4.30
C ARG A 13 -19.79 -41.51 3.70
N ARG A 14 -19.89 -42.57 4.50
CA ARG A 14 -20.25 -43.94 4.05
C ARG A 14 -21.76 -44.20 3.97
N GLY A 15 -22.61 -43.33 4.51
CA GLY A 15 -24.07 -43.47 4.42
C GLY A 15 -24.66 -43.19 3.02
N LEU A 16 -23.97 -42.40 2.20
CA LEU A 16 -24.49 -41.97 0.89
C LEU A 16 -24.25 -42.97 -0.25
N ILE A 17 -23.42 -44.01 -0.05
CA ILE A 17 -22.98 -44.91 -1.14
C ILE A 17 -23.88 -46.16 -1.26
N LYS A 18 -24.79 -46.43 -0.30
CA LYS A 18 -25.65 -47.64 -0.34
C LYS A 18 -27.08 -47.41 -0.86
N GLY A 19 -27.43 -46.21 -1.31
CA GLY A 19 -28.78 -45.85 -1.74
C GLY A 19 -29.00 -45.73 -3.25
N ALA A 20 -28.14 -46.30 -4.09
CA ALA A 20 -28.19 -46.12 -5.55
C ALA A 20 -28.44 -47.42 -6.34
N ALA A 21 -29.09 -48.42 -5.75
CA ALA A 21 -29.49 -49.63 -6.46
C ALA A 21 -30.96 -49.98 -6.16
N GLY A 22 -31.86 -49.60 -7.07
CA GLY A 22 -33.17 -50.24 -7.22
C GLY A 22 -34.42 -49.36 -6.99
N ALA A 23 -35.22 -49.28 -8.06
CA ALA A 23 -36.65 -48.94 -8.15
C ALA A 23 -37.03 -47.49 -8.51
N ALA A 24 -37.56 -47.38 -9.73
CA ALA A 24 -38.15 -46.21 -10.37
C ALA A 24 -39.55 -45.88 -9.81
N GLY A 25 -39.92 -44.59 -9.78
CA GLY A 25 -41.27 -44.12 -9.47
C GLY A 25 -41.40 -42.60 -9.63
N MET A 26 -42.43 -42.15 -10.35
CA MET A 26 -42.58 -40.84 -10.97
C MET A 26 -42.65 -39.61 -10.04
N ALA A 27 -41.97 -38.55 -10.49
CA ALA A 27 -42.35 -37.13 -10.55
C ALA A 27 -42.95 -36.43 -9.30
N LEU A 28 -42.23 -35.40 -8.82
CA LEU A 28 -42.81 -34.08 -8.58
C LEU A 28 -41.71 -33.00 -8.55
N LEU A 29 -41.98 -31.94 -9.29
CA LEU A 29 -41.14 -30.78 -9.54
C LEU A 29 -40.85 -30.01 -8.24
N ALA A 30 -39.57 -30.00 -7.83
CA ALA A 30 -38.97 -28.88 -7.10
C ALA A 30 -37.44 -29.03 -7.19
N SER A 31 -36.75 -27.95 -7.59
CA SER A 31 -35.27 -27.81 -7.62
C SER A 31 -34.48 -28.46 -8.76
N GLY A 32 -34.88 -28.20 -10.02
CA GLY A 32 -33.98 -28.40 -11.16
C GLY A 32 -33.06 -27.20 -11.35
N GLY A 33 -31.82 -27.26 -10.84
CA GLY A 33 -30.81 -26.22 -11.08
C GLY A 33 -29.54 -26.26 -10.23
N PHE A 34 -29.30 -27.26 -9.37
CA PHE A 34 -28.01 -27.44 -8.67
C PHE A 34 -26.96 -28.15 -9.54
N GLY A 35 -26.84 -27.71 -10.79
CA GLY A 35 -25.98 -28.33 -11.79
C GLY A 35 -25.24 -27.30 -12.59
N LEU A 36 -24.33 -26.57 -11.92
CA LEU A 36 -23.07 -26.01 -12.41
C LEU A 36 -22.49 -25.18 -11.25
N MET A 37 -22.04 -25.87 -10.18
CA MET A 37 -21.01 -25.28 -9.35
C MET A 37 -19.80 -25.11 -10.27
N SER A 38 -19.67 -23.91 -10.84
CA SER A 38 -18.42 -23.48 -11.46
C SER A 38 -17.35 -23.72 -10.42
N LYS A 39 -16.49 -24.72 -10.64
CA LYS A 39 -15.16 -24.65 -10.07
C LYS A 39 -14.58 -23.38 -10.67
N ALA A 40 -14.57 -22.30 -9.90
CA ALA A 40 -13.72 -21.16 -10.17
C ALA A 40 -12.27 -21.62 -10.01
N GLU A 41 -11.81 -22.47 -10.93
CA GLU A 41 -10.40 -22.64 -11.18
C GLU A 41 -9.98 -21.34 -11.88
N ALA A 42 -9.37 -20.44 -11.10
CA ALA A 42 -8.64 -19.30 -11.64
C ALA A 42 -7.50 -19.86 -12.50
N LYS A 43 -7.76 -20.05 -13.79
CA LYS A 43 -6.71 -20.27 -14.76
C LYS A 43 -6.01 -18.94 -14.97
N GLY A 44 -4.89 -18.71 -14.27
CA GLY A 44 -3.85 -17.74 -14.63
C GLY A 44 -4.40 -16.42 -15.13
N GLY A 45 -5.04 -15.65 -14.25
CA GLY A 45 -5.59 -14.34 -14.61
C GLY A 45 -4.47 -13.35 -15.01
N PRO A 46 -4.77 -12.27 -15.75
CA PRO A 46 -3.79 -11.22 -16.05
C PRO A 46 -3.11 -10.65 -14.79
N THR A 47 -3.78 -10.73 -13.64
CA THR A 47 -3.29 -10.31 -12.32
C THR A 47 -2.23 -11.24 -11.72
N GLU A 48 -2.13 -12.49 -12.21
CA GLU A 48 -1.18 -13.51 -11.74
C GLU A 48 0.04 -13.63 -12.67
N LYS A 49 0.02 -12.94 -13.82
CA LYS A 49 1.13 -12.88 -14.77
C LYS A 49 1.99 -11.66 -14.49
N TRP A 50 3.27 -11.89 -14.19
CA TRP A 50 4.25 -10.85 -13.90
C TRP A 50 5.28 -10.71 -15.03
N PRO A 51 5.89 -9.52 -15.20
CA PRO A 51 5.45 -8.23 -14.66
C PRO A 51 4.11 -7.78 -15.25
N TRP A 52 3.38 -6.89 -14.56
CA TRP A 52 2.22 -6.22 -15.15
C TRP A 52 2.69 -5.21 -16.23
N PRO A 53 1.90 -5.01 -17.29
CA PRO A 53 2.28 -4.12 -18.39
C PRO A 53 2.41 -2.67 -17.93
N TYR A 54 3.61 -2.09 -18.07
CA TYR A 54 3.88 -0.70 -17.69
C TYR A 54 4.21 0.19 -18.88
N GLU A 55 3.58 1.36 -18.92
CA GLU A 55 3.95 2.49 -19.77
C GLU A 55 4.56 3.62 -18.93
N LYS A 56 5.55 4.32 -19.48
CA LYS A 56 6.18 5.44 -18.79
C LYS A 56 5.16 6.53 -18.49
N LEU A 57 5.23 7.02 -17.25
CA LEU A 57 4.41 8.11 -16.75
C LEU A 57 5.25 9.37 -16.57
N ASP A 58 4.59 10.52 -16.62
CA ASP A 58 5.22 11.80 -16.30
C ASP A 58 5.29 11.96 -14.76
N PRO A 59 6.49 12.09 -14.16
CA PRO A 59 6.63 12.29 -12.72
C PRO A 59 5.88 13.51 -12.18
N GLU A 60 5.90 14.63 -12.90
CA GLU A 60 5.24 15.89 -12.51
C GLU A 60 3.72 15.72 -12.50
N LYS A 61 3.16 15.19 -13.60
CA LYS A 61 1.74 14.90 -13.69
C LYS A 61 1.29 13.95 -12.57
N THR A 62 2.09 12.93 -12.29
CA THR A 62 1.77 11.94 -11.25
C THR A 62 1.79 12.56 -9.85
N ALA A 63 2.77 13.43 -9.57
CA ALA A 63 2.86 14.15 -8.32
C ALA A 63 1.64 15.06 -8.08
N GLU A 64 1.21 15.81 -9.11
CA GLU A 64 -0.02 16.62 -9.06
C GLU A 64 -1.26 15.77 -8.77
N LEU A 65 -1.42 14.63 -9.45
CA LEU A 65 -2.53 13.72 -9.20
C LEU A 65 -2.50 13.20 -7.76
N ALA A 66 -1.33 12.76 -7.28
CA ALA A 66 -1.16 12.24 -5.93
C ALA A 66 -1.45 13.30 -4.85
N TYR A 67 -1.02 14.55 -5.07
CA TYR A 67 -1.32 15.67 -4.17
C TYR A 67 -2.83 15.89 -4.05
N ASN A 68 -3.52 16.00 -5.19
CA ASN A 68 -4.96 16.30 -5.22
C ASN A 68 -5.79 15.17 -4.61
N GLU A 69 -5.42 13.93 -4.94
CA GLU A 69 -6.13 12.74 -4.54
C GLU A 69 -5.95 12.40 -3.05
N TRP A 70 -4.85 12.86 -2.44
CA TRP A 70 -4.62 12.74 -1.00
C TRP A 70 -5.79 13.25 -0.15
N TYR A 71 -6.48 14.32 -0.59
CA TYR A 71 -7.60 14.88 0.15
C TYR A 71 -8.86 14.01 0.13
N ARG A 72 -8.96 13.05 -0.80
CA ARG A 72 -10.05 12.07 -0.86
C ARG A 72 -9.68 10.78 -0.14
N VAL A 73 -8.45 10.30 -0.34
CA VAL A 73 -8.08 8.92 0.01
C VAL A 73 -6.79 8.76 0.83
N PHE A 74 -6.19 9.87 1.25
CA PHE A 74 -4.97 9.92 2.06
C PHE A 74 -3.75 9.30 1.37
N CYS A 75 -2.66 9.19 2.13
CA CYS A 75 -1.31 9.06 1.60
C CYS A 75 -1.04 7.81 0.77
N GLY A 76 -1.30 6.61 1.30
CA GLY A 76 -0.97 5.39 0.56
C GLY A 76 -1.82 5.17 -0.66
N ASN A 77 -3.14 5.36 -0.51
CA ASN A 77 -4.04 5.18 -1.64
C ASN A 77 -3.82 6.25 -2.72
N ALA A 78 -3.49 7.49 -2.37
CA ALA A 78 -3.20 8.52 -3.36
C ALA A 78 -1.94 8.22 -4.22
N VAL A 79 -0.92 7.58 -3.67
CA VAL A 79 0.21 7.06 -4.48
C VAL A 79 -0.28 5.99 -5.44
N ILE A 80 -1.08 5.03 -4.97
CA ILE A 80 -1.62 3.94 -5.80
C ILE A 80 -2.52 4.50 -6.91
N SER A 81 -3.47 5.35 -6.57
CA SER A 81 -4.46 5.90 -7.49
C SER A 81 -3.84 6.83 -8.54
N SER A 82 -2.87 7.66 -8.18
CA SER A 82 -2.19 8.56 -9.12
C SER A 82 -1.45 7.80 -10.23
N ILE A 83 -0.90 6.61 -9.93
CA ILE A 83 -0.15 5.79 -10.88
C ILE A 83 -1.09 4.83 -11.61
N PHE A 84 -1.88 4.04 -10.88
CA PHE A 84 -2.77 3.05 -11.49
C PHE A 84 -3.93 3.71 -12.24
N GLY A 85 -4.38 4.90 -11.84
CA GLY A 85 -5.36 5.68 -12.60
C GLY A 85 -4.86 6.01 -14.01
N GLN A 86 -3.61 6.43 -14.15
CA GLN A 86 -3.02 6.69 -15.45
C GLN A 86 -2.80 5.40 -16.26
N LEU A 87 -2.38 4.31 -15.61
CA LEU A 87 -2.18 3.02 -16.28
C LEU A 87 -3.51 2.35 -16.69
N ARG A 88 -4.64 2.64 -16.01
CA ARG A 88 -5.97 2.22 -16.48
C ARG A 88 -6.32 2.80 -17.84
N GLU A 89 -5.98 4.06 -18.06
CA GLU A 89 -6.25 4.78 -19.31
C GLU A 89 -5.30 4.34 -20.42
N LYS A 90 -4.00 4.24 -20.11
CA LYS A 90 -2.94 3.91 -21.08
C LYS A 90 -2.91 2.43 -21.46
N VAL A 91 -3.04 1.55 -20.47
CA VAL A 91 -2.77 0.11 -20.61
C VAL A 91 -4.03 -0.74 -20.51
N GLY A 92 -4.95 -0.39 -19.60
CA GLY A 92 -6.17 -1.17 -19.37
C GLY A 92 -6.03 -2.23 -18.28
N GLU A 93 -6.20 -3.51 -18.61
CA GLU A 93 -6.03 -4.60 -17.65
C GLU A 93 -4.54 -4.84 -17.34
N PRO A 94 -4.19 -5.22 -16.10
CA PRO A 94 -5.07 -5.51 -14.96
C PRO A 94 -5.49 -4.29 -14.12
N TYR A 95 -5.04 -3.08 -14.46
CA TYR A 95 -5.30 -1.89 -13.65
C TYR A 95 -6.79 -1.51 -13.61
N LYS A 96 -7.54 -1.78 -14.68
CA LYS A 96 -9.00 -1.54 -14.76
C LYS A 96 -9.76 -2.34 -13.70
N SER A 97 -9.41 -3.60 -13.51
CA SER A 97 -10.02 -4.47 -12.50
C SER A 97 -9.46 -4.30 -11.09
N PHE A 98 -8.32 -3.61 -10.91
CA PHE A 98 -7.68 -3.47 -9.60
C PHE A 98 -8.49 -2.58 -8.64
N PRO A 99 -8.81 -3.03 -7.41
CA PRO A 99 -9.66 -2.29 -6.47
C PRO A 99 -8.88 -1.22 -5.68
N ILE A 100 -8.48 -0.14 -6.35
CA ILE A 100 -7.68 0.96 -5.76
C ILE A 100 -8.25 1.48 -4.44
N ASP A 101 -9.55 1.77 -4.36
CA ASP A 101 -10.17 2.36 -3.17
C ASP A 101 -10.12 1.46 -1.91
N ALA A 102 -9.84 0.16 -2.08
CA ALA A 102 -9.65 -0.74 -0.94
C ALA A 102 -8.42 -0.38 -0.09
N PHE A 103 -7.51 0.48 -0.58
CA PHE A 103 -6.25 0.83 0.09
C PHE A 103 -6.31 2.13 0.91
N VAL A 104 -7.49 2.73 1.11
CA VAL A 104 -7.66 3.91 1.99
C VAL A 104 -7.15 3.66 3.41
N PHE A 105 -7.18 2.40 3.86
CA PHE A 105 -6.66 1.98 5.16
C PHE A 105 -5.16 2.16 5.35
N LEU A 106 -4.40 2.70 4.38
CA LEU A 106 -2.96 3.01 4.54
C LEU A 106 -2.72 4.36 5.27
N GLU A 107 -3.77 5.10 5.61
CA GLU A 107 -3.68 6.45 6.17
C GLU A 107 -2.98 6.55 7.54
N GLY A 108 -2.26 7.63 7.82
CA GLY A 108 -1.72 7.85 9.18
C GLY A 108 -0.84 6.72 9.74
N GLY A 109 -0.17 5.96 8.87
CA GLY A 109 0.55 4.74 9.28
C GLY A 109 -0.38 3.56 9.58
N MET A 110 -1.36 3.41 8.70
CA MET A 110 -2.48 2.46 8.61
C MET A 110 -3.85 3.01 9.04
N VAL A 111 -4.23 2.96 10.30
CA VAL A 111 -5.48 3.60 10.72
C VAL A 111 -5.18 4.52 11.89
N GLY A 112 -4.21 5.41 11.65
CA GLY A 112 -3.70 6.36 12.64
C GLY A 112 -2.67 5.78 13.63
N TRP A 113 -2.23 4.53 13.45
CA TRP A 113 -1.27 3.86 14.35
C TRP A 113 0.16 4.39 14.24
N GLY A 114 0.47 5.22 13.24
CA GLY A 114 1.77 5.86 13.13
C GLY A 114 2.91 4.93 12.73
N THR A 115 2.61 3.76 12.14
CA THR A 115 3.59 2.77 11.66
C THR A 115 4.30 3.24 10.38
N VAL A 116 4.49 2.42 9.34
CA VAL A 116 5.10 2.86 8.07
C VAL A 116 4.31 4.00 7.44
N CYS A 117 4.96 5.02 6.87
CA CYS A 117 4.25 6.07 6.14
C CYS A 117 3.41 5.47 5.01
N GLY A 118 2.12 5.82 4.95
CA GLY A 118 1.20 5.31 3.94
C GLY A 118 1.72 5.50 2.52
N SER A 119 2.35 6.64 2.21
CA SER A 119 2.95 6.87 0.88
C SER A 119 4.01 5.82 0.52
N ASN A 120 4.85 5.42 1.47
CA ASN A 120 5.87 4.38 1.25
C ASN A 120 5.24 2.99 1.11
N ALA A 121 4.18 2.71 1.87
CA ALA A 121 3.41 1.47 1.72
C ALA A 121 2.74 1.40 0.34
N GLY A 122 2.12 2.49 -0.10
CA GLY A 122 1.56 2.61 -1.45
C GLY A 122 2.61 2.44 -2.54
N ALA A 123 3.79 3.03 -2.37
CA ALA A 123 4.90 2.85 -3.31
C ALA A 123 5.37 1.39 -3.42
N ASN A 124 5.47 0.69 -2.29
CA ASN A 124 5.81 -0.73 -2.26
C ASN A 124 4.73 -1.59 -2.93
N ILE A 125 3.45 -1.28 -2.73
CA ILE A 125 2.34 -1.96 -3.42
C ILE A 125 2.46 -1.77 -4.93
N VAL A 126 2.63 -0.52 -5.37
CA VAL A 126 2.74 -0.18 -6.80
C VAL A 126 3.93 -0.89 -7.46
N SER A 127 5.13 -0.82 -6.87
CA SER A 127 6.33 -1.43 -7.47
C SER A 127 6.24 -2.96 -7.54
N ASN A 128 5.70 -3.62 -6.52
CA ASN A 128 5.57 -5.07 -6.50
C ASN A 128 4.41 -5.58 -7.37
N LEU A 129 3.38 -4.78 -7.63
CA LEU A 129 2.34 -5.13 -8.61
C LEU A 129 2.79 -4.85 -10.04
N ILE A 130 3.58 -3.80 -10.30
CA ILE A 130 4.06 -3.55 -11.66
C ILE A 130 5.13 -4.56 -12.04
N ILE A 131 6.17 -4.71 -11.21
CA ILE A 131 7.34 -5.52 -11.55
C ILE A 131 7.12 -6.99 -11.17
N GLY A 132 6.25 -7.25 -10.20
CA GLY A 132 6.02 -8.57 -9.63
C GLY A 132 6.75 -8.78 -8.30
N PRO A 133 6.30 -9.77 -7.51
CA PRO A 133 6.99 -10.16 -6.29
C PRO A 133 8.27 -10.95 -6.64
N ARG A 134 9.31 -10.85 -5.81
CA ARG A 134 10.59 -11.56 -6.05
C ARG A 134 10.46 -13.07 -6.22
N ILE A 135 9.37 -13.67 -5.72
CA ILE A 135 9.08 -15.10 -5.86
C ILE A 135 8.58 -15.50 -7.26
N ALA A 136 8.28 -14.53 -8.14
CA ALA A 136 7.75 -14.76 -9.48
C ALA A 136 8.85 -15.01 -10.55
N GLY A 137 10.13 -14.82 -10.21
CA GLY A 137 11.26 -15.07 -11.11
C GLY A 137 12.23 -13.90 -11.22
N PRO A 138 13.32 -14.06 -12.00
CA PRO A 138 14.41 -13.08 -12.08
C PRO A 138 13.96 -11.72 -12.64
N GLU A 139 12.97 -11.70 -13.53
CA GLU A 139 12.42 -10.46 -14.10
C GLU A 139 11.69 -9.59 -13.05
N CYS A 140 11.37 -10.16 -11.88
CA CYS A 140 10.58 -9.53 -10.82
C CYS A 140 11.43 -9.07 -9.61
N GLU A 141 12.76 -9.15 -9.69
CA GLU A 141 13.66 -8.86 -8.56
C GLU A 141 13.59 -7.38 -8.11
N ASN A 142 13.32 -6.47 -9.05
CA ASN A 142 13.41 -5.03 -8.81
C ASN A 142 12.20 -4.45 -8.06
N GLY A 143 11.05 -5.14 -8.02
CA GLY A 143 9.83 -4.62 -7.38
C GLY A 143 10.06 -4.27 -5.91
N ALA A 144 10.67 -5.19 -5.18
CA ALA A 144 11.02 -4.96 -3.78
C ALA A 144 12.28 -4.10 -3.59
N ALA A 145 13.20 -4.08 -4.56
CA ALA A 145 14.36 -3.19 -4.54
C ALA A 145 13.93 -1.72 -4.62
N ILE A 146 13.04 -1.37 -5.56
CA ILE A 146 12.46 -0.02 -5.67
C ILE A 146 11.69 0.34 -4.39
N GLY A 147 10.97 -0.61 -3.81
CA GLY A 147 10.29 -0.42 -2.54
C GLY A 147 11.23 -0.09 -1.38
N ALA A 148 12.41 -0.71 -1.34
CA ALA A 148 13.47 -0.42 -0.37
C ALA A 148 14.14 0.93 -0.64
N ASP A 149 14.42 1.25 -1.90
CA ASP A 149 14.95 2.55 -2.33
C ASP A 149 14.01 3.68 -1.88
N ALA A 150 12.70 3.53 -2.10
CA ALA A 150 11.71 4.51 -1.66
C ALA A 150 11.71 4.73 -0.14
N LEU A 151 11.83 3.66 0.66
CA LEU A 151 11.90 3.76 2.12
C LEU A 151 13.16 4.50 2.58
N GLN A 152 14.31 4.19 1.99
CA GLN A 152 15.59 4.80 2.35
C GLN A 152 15.63 6.27 1.88
N TRP A 153 15.30 6.54 0.62
CA TRP A 153 15.20 7.89 0.08
C TRP A 153 14.27 8.78 0.91
N TYR A 154 13.09 8.27 1.27
CA TYR A 154 12.15 8.98 2.13
C TYR A 154 12.76 9.36 3.48
N SER A 155 13.54 8.45 4.06
CA SER A 155 14.14 8.61 5.38
C SER A 155 15.26 9.65 5.36
N GLU A 156 16.01 9.74 4.27
CA GLU A 156 17.22 10.56 4.15
C GLU A 156 16.99 11.91 3.46
N THR A 157 15.85 12.09 2.79
CA THR A 157 15.51 13.31 2.05
C THR A 157 14.79 14.34 2.94
N ALA A 158 15.12 15.62 2.76
CA ALA A 158 14.36 16.72 3.33
C ALA A 158 13.00 16.85 2.62
N LEU A 159 11.93 16.42 3.27
CA LEU A 159 10.60 16.32 2.68
C LEU A 159 9.61 17.34 3.28
N PRO A 160 8.62 17.83 2.50
CA PRO A 160 8.31 17.45 1.10
C PRO A 160 9.25 18.09 0.07
N SER A 161 9.67 17.35 -0.96
CA SER A 161 10.49 17.88 -2.07
C SER A 161 9.65 18.41 -3.24
N TYR A 162 8.37 18.03 -3.30
CA TYR A 162 7.42 18.51 -4.29
C TYR A 162 6.57 19.67 -3.77
N THR A 163 6.38 20.69 -4.60
CA THR A 163 5.39 21.75 -4.37
C THR A 163 4.37 21.72 -5.50
N PRO A 164 3.08 21.50 -5.19
CA PRO A 164 2.04 21.46 -6.21
C PRO A 164 1.84 22.83 -6.82
N LYS A 165 1.34 22.87 -8.06
CA LYS A 165 1.02 24.11 -8.80
C LYS A 165 0.00 24.95 -8.03
N GLU A 166 -1.03 24.29 -7.50
CA GLU A 166 -2.08 24.94 -6.71
C GLU A 166 -2.19 24.32 -5.31
N PRO A 167 -1.33 24.75 -4.37
CA PRO A 167 -1.41 24.24 -3.01
C PRO A 167 -2.66 24.78 -2.31
N ARG A 168 -3.36 23.90 -1.58
CA ARG A 168 -4.49 24.25 -0.71
C ARG A 168 -4.07 25.10 0.47
N VAL A 169 -2.85 24.90 0.98
CA VAL A 169 -2.24 25.77 1.99
C VAL A 169 -1.16 26.64 1.32
N LYS A 170 -1.38 27.95 1.31
CA LYS A 170 -0.43 28.91 0.71
C LYS A 170 0.76 29.26 1.62
N ALA A 171 0.68 28.94 2.92
CA ALA A 171 1.79 29.09 3.84
C ALA A 171 2.99 28.22 3.41
N ALA A 172 4.20 28.69 3.72
CA ALA A 172 5.41 27.92 3.48
C ALA A 172 5.42 26.66 4.35
N ILE A 173 5.54 25.49 3.71
CA ILE A 173 5.69 24.21 4.41
C ILE A 173 7.18 23.92 4.54
N VAL A 174 7.69 23.97 5.77
CA VAL A 174 9.09 23.65 6.06
C VAL A 174 9.41 22.20 5.69
N GLN A 175 10.63 21.97 5.22
CA GLN A 175 11.15 20.64 4.95
C GLN A 175 11.83 20.07 6.20
N THR A 176 11.71 18.77 6.39
CA THR A 176 12.42 18.04 7.46
C THR A 176 12.86 16.68 6.96
N THR A 177 14.03 16.22 7.38
CA THR A 177 14.48 14.84 7.19
C THR A 177 13.97 13.98 8.36
N SER A 178 13.29 12.86 8.05
CA SER A 178 12.68 12.03 9.11
C SER A 178 13.68 11.08 9.76
N ASN A 179 14.77 10.70 9.08
CA ASN A 179 15.67 9.58 9.44
C ASN A 179 14.92 8.27 9.70
N SER A 180 13.70 8.13 9.18
CA SER A 180 12.80 7.04 9.52
C SER A 180 11.68 6.89 8.49
N PRO A 181 11.33 5.66 8.09
CA PRO A 181 10.18 5.41 7.24
C PRO A 181 8.84 5.49 8.02
N LEU A 182 8.88 5.66 9.34
CA LEU A 182 7.70 5.66 10.20
C LEU A 182 6.96 7.00 10.13
N CYS A 183 5.64 6.92 9.98
CA CYS A 183 4.72 8.04 9.97
C CYS A 183 4.78 8.83 11.28
N HIS A 184 4.81 8.13 12.43
CA HIS A 184 4.91 8.78 13.74
C HIS A 184 6.16 9.68 13.84
N VAL A 185 7.34 9.15 13.48
CA VAL A 185 8.60 9.90 13.56
C VAL A 185 8.63 11.03 12.53
N SER A 186 8.23 10.76 11.29
CA SER A 186 8.20 11.76 10.21
C SER A 186 7.28 12.94 10.53
N VAL A 187 6.03 12.66 10.93
CA VAL A 187 5.06 13.71 11.29
C VAL A 187 5.47 14.40 12.58
N GLY A 188 5.92 13.67 13.60
CA GLY A 188 6.33 14.23 14.89
C GLY A 188 7.51 15.20 14.77
N LYS A 189 8.55 14.84 14.01
CA LYS A 189 9.69 15.74 13.74
C LYS A 189 9.25 17.01 13.01
N TRP A 190 8.38 16.86 12.00
CA TRP A 190 7.86 18.00 11.27
C TRP A 190 7.00 18.92 12.14
N MET A 191 6.13 18.36 12.99
CA MET A 191 5.32 19.15 13.93
C MET A 191 6.20 19.90 14.93
N LYS A 192 7.26 19.27 15.45
CA LYS A 192 8.24 19.93 16.32
C LYS A 192 8.96 21.09 15.63
N ALA A 193 9.38 20.90 14.38
CA ALA A 193 10.11 21.91 13.62
C ALA A 193 9.22 23.09 13.17
N SER A 194 7.98 22.80 12.80
CA SER A 194 7.05 23.80 12.25
C SER A 194 6.20 24.51 13.30
N GLY A 195 6.02 23.89 14.47
CA GLY A 195 5.10 24.37 15.51
C GLY A 195 3.62 24.08 15.22
N TYR A 196 3.28 23.48 14.09
CA TYR A 196 1.90 23.16 13.74
C TYR A 196 1.41 21.88 14.42
N ALA A 197 0.17 21.92 14.91
CA ALA A 197 -0.48 20.77 15.55
C ALA A 197 -0.89 19.69 14.54
N LEU A 198 -1.12 18.46 15.02
CA LEU A 198 -1.53 17.34 14.17
C LEU A 198 -2.82 17.66 13.39
N GLY A 199 -3.81 18.32 13.98
CA GLY A 199 -5.06 18.65 13.31
C GLY A 199 -4.97 19.75 12.23
N SER A 200 -3.84 20.45 12.14
CA SER A 200 -3.70 21.67 11.34
C SER A 200 -3.83 21.43 9.82
N PRO A 201 -4.38 22.41 9.07
CA PRO A 201 -4.34 22.40 7.61
C PRO A 201 -2.92 22.22 7.06
N GLU A 202 -1.91 22.84 7.68
CA GLU A 202 -0.51 22.81 7.27
C GLU A 202 0.08 21.41 7.40
N ARG A 203 -0.20 20.69 8.48
CA ARG A 203 0.23 19.29 8.62
C ARG A 203 -0.42 18.41 7.55
N LYS A 204 -1.73 18.58 7.32
CA LYS A 204 -2.46 17.82 6.29
C LYS A 204 -1.86 18.08 4.91
N ASP A 205 -1.65 19.34 4.55
CA ASP A 205 -1.04 19.75 3.30
C ASP A 205 0.40 19.25 3.16
N ARG A 206 1.20 19.29 4.24
CA ARG A 206 2.52 18.65 4.26
C ARG A 206 2.43 17.18 3.91
N CYS A 207 1.51 16.42 4.50
CA CYS A 207 1.34 15.00 4.15
C CYS A 207 0.94 14.80 2.68
N ALA A 208 0.07 15.66 2.13
CA ALA A 208 -0.27 15.63 0.71
C ALA A 208 0.94 15.90 -0.19
N ARG A 209 1.77 16.89 0.14
CA ARG A 209 3.02 17.18 -0.60
C ARG A 209 4.05 16.07 -0.48
N VAL A 210 4.15 15.43 0.68
CA VAL A 210 5.01 14.25 0.88
C VAL A 210 4.53 13.08 0.02
N THR A 211 3.21 12.85 -0.04
CA THR A 211 2.61 11.87 -0.96
C THR A 211 2.96 12.16 -2.42
N ALA A 212 2.86 13.42 -2.85
CA ALA A 212 3.27 13.84 -4.19
C ALA A 212 4.76 13.62 -4.44
N SER A 213 5.61 13.94 -3.47
CA SER A 213 7.07 13.73 -3.53
C SER A 213 7.42 12.24 -3.72
N VAL A 214 6.74 11.36 -2.98
CA VAL A 214 6.93 9.90 -3.09
C VAL A 214 6.45 9.39 -4.45
N ALA A 215 5.29 9.84 -4.93
CA ALA A 215 4.77 9.45 -6.24
C ALA A 215 5.70 9.91 -7.38
N TYR A 216 6.21 11.14 -7.31
CA TYR A 216 7.21 11.68 -8.24
C TYR A 216 8.44 10.76 -8.30
N HIS A 217 9.04 10.49 -7.14
CA HIS A 217 10.27 9.70 -7.04
C HIS A 217 10.05 8.27 -7.54
N LEU A 218 8.93 7.64 -7.17
CA LEU A 218 8.59 6.30 -7.60
C LEU A 218 8.45 6.20 -9.12
N VAL A 219 7.83 7.17 -9.78
CA VAL A 219 7.71 7.17 -11.24
C VAL A 219 9.07 7.31 -11.91
N GLN A 220 10.01 8.08 -11.35
CA GLN A 220 11.37 8.13 -11.87
C GLN A 220 12.02 6.73 -11.85
N ASP A 221 11.87 6.00 -10.76
CA ASP A 221 12.44 4.65 -10.62
C ASP A 221 11.75 3.61 -11.51
N LEU A 222 10.42 3.66 -11.63
CA LEU A 222 9.66 2.79 -12.54
C LEU A 222 10.02 3.07 -14.01
N ASN A 223 10.21 4.34 -14.38
CA ASN A 223 10.65 4.72 -15.73
C ASN A 223 12.09 4.25 -15.99
N ALA A 224 12.99 4.43 -15.04
CA ALA A 224 14.36 3.93 -15.15
C ALA A 224 14.41 2.41 -15.28
N TRP A 225 13.54 1.69 -14.54
CA TRP A 225 13.39 0.24 -14.66
C TRP A 225 12.88 -0.15 -16.05
N LYS A 226 11.85 0.53 -16.55
CA LYS A 226 11.31 0.30 -17.90
C LYS A 226 12.35 0.52 -19.00
N ASP A 227 13.25 1.48 -18.80
CA ASP A 227 14.33 1.80 -19.72
C ASP A 227 15.57 0.88 -19.53
N GLY A 228 15.55 -0.07 -18.58
CA GLY A 228 16.68 -0.97 -18.29
C GLY A 228 17.87 -0.27 -17.63
N THR A 229 17.67 0.93 -17.09
CA THR A 229 18.73 1.78 -16.51
C THR A 229 18.70 1.83 -15.00
N TYR A 230 17.65 1.29 -14.37
CA TYR A 230 17.52 1.26 -12.91
C TYR A 230 18.67 0.49 -12.26
N LYS A 231 19.19 1.07 -11.19
CA LYS A 231 20.15 0.44 -10.27
C LYS A 231 19.64 0.66 -8.85
N GLN A 232 19.64 -0.40 -8.05
CA GLN A 232 19.26 -0.31 -6.64
C GLN A 232 20.19 0.66 -5.90
N LYS A 233 19.59 1.58 -5.15
CA LYS A 233 20.28 2.64 -4.41
C LYS A 233 20.33 2.35 -2.91
N SER A 234 19.36 1.60 -2.39
CA SER A 234 19.23 1.33 -0.96
C SER A 234 20.43 0.50 -0.47
N THR A 235 21.06 0.95 0.60
CA THR A 235 22.17 0.27 1.27
C THR A 235 21.76 -0.28 2.64
N TRP A 236 20.62 0.14 3.19
CA TRP A 236 20.15 -0.31 4.51
C TRP A 236 19.69 -1.78 4.50
N LYS A 237 20.36 -2.61 5.30
CA LYS A 237 20.10 -4.04 5.46
C LYS A 237 20.04 -4.39 6.95
N PRO A 238 18.89 -4.21 7.61
CA PRO A 238 18.81 -4.19 9.08
C PRO A 238 19.32 -5.47 9.75
N ALA A 239 19.03 -6.65 9.19
CA ALA A 239 19.53 -7.91 9.72
C ALA A 239 21.06 -7.99 9.74
N SER A 240 21.75 -7.51 8.71
CA SER A 240 23.23 -7.49 8.69
C SER A 240 23.82 -6.28 9.40
N ASN A 241 23.12 -5.14 9.40
CA ASN A 241 23.63 -3.92 10.02
C ASN A 241 23.52 -3.97 11.55
N VAL A 242 22.44 -4.53 12.09
CA VAL A 242 22.14 -4.50 13.53
C VAL A 242 21.54 -5.80 14.10
N GLY A 243 21.49 -6.89 13.33
CA GLY A 243 21.07 -8.20 13.84
C GLY A 243 19.57 -8.38 14.08
N ILE A 244 18.74 -7.38 13.75
CA ILE A 244 17.28 -7.40 13.96
C ILE A 244 16.59 -6.57 12.87
N THR A 245 15.31 -6.83 12.59
CA THR A 245 14.48 -5.93 11.77
C THR A 245 14.35 -4.57 12.45
N SER A 246 14.79 -3.50 11.78
CA SER A 246 14.79 -2.15 12.34
C SER A 246 14.83 -1.07 11.26
N GLN A 247 14.55 0.15 11.69
CA GLN A 247 14.89 1.39 10.99
C GLN A 247 16.31 1.86 11.35
N GLN A 248 16.82 2.87 10.64
CA GLN A 248 18.20 3.36 10.75
C GLN A 248 18.54 4.05 12.10
N ASN A 249 17.55 4.43 12.89
CA ASN A 249 17.66 5.41 13.98
C ASN A 249 17.16 4.88 15.34
N CYS A 250 17.59 3.69 15.77
CA CYS A 250 17.15 3.05 17.03
C CYS A 250 17.26 3.99 18.25
N THR A 251 18.33 4.79 18.35
CA THR A 251 18.59 5.70 19.47
C THR A 251 17.64 6.90 19.52
N GLU A 252 16.93 7.22 18.44
CA GLU A 252 15.91 8.27 18.47
C GLU A 252 14.65 7.84 19.23
N CYS A 253 14.37 6.53 19.31
CA CYS A 253 13.22 5.98 20.04
C CYS A 253 13.62 5.33 21.38
N HIS A 254 14.82 4.77 21.47
CA HIS A 254 15.31 4.05 22.65
C HIS A 254 16.42 4.79 23.41
N GLY A 255 16.76 6.02 23.00
CA GLY A 255 17.66 6.91 23.73
C GLY A 255 16.92 7.94 24.58
N SER A 256 17.65 8.92 25.10
CA SER A 256 17.09 10.02 25.91
C SER A 256 16.38 11.11 25.09
N ASN A 257 16.41 11.02 23.76
CA ASN A 257 15.96 12.07 22.84
C ASN A 257 14.63 11.75 22.12
N ILE A 258 13.71 11.08 22.80
CA ILE A 258 12.39 10.73 22.22
C ILE A 258 11.60 12.01 21.91
N PRO A 259 11.23 12.30 20.64
CA PRO A 259 10.49 13.51 20.30
C PRO A 259 9.10 13.55 20.96
N ALA A 260 8.81 14.61 21.72
CA ALA A 260 7.47 14.90 22.23
C ALA A 260 6.72 15.84 21.27
N PRO A 261 5.49 15.50 20.81
CA PRO A 261 4.69 16.40 20.00
C PRO A 261 4.17 17.59 20.82
N PRO A 262 3.93 18.77 20.19
CA PRO A 262 3.25 19.88 20.86
C PRO A 262 1.85 19.47 21.34
N ALA A 263 1.49 19.85 22.57
CA ALA A 263 0.14 19.62 23.10
C ALA A 263 -0.88 20.50 22.38
N ALA A 264 -2.09 19.97 22.14
CA ALA A 264 -3.21 20.78 21.68
C ALA A 264 -3.50 21.88 22.73
N LYS A 265 -3.69 23.12 22.28
CA LYS A 265 -4.19 24.19 23.15
C LYS A 265 -5.55 23.76 23.68
N LYS A 266 -5.71 23.72 25.01
CA LYS A 266 -7.03 23.53 25.62
C LYS A 266 -7.91 24.69 25.15
N ILE A 267 -9.03 24.36 24.51
CA ILE A 267 -10.10 25.31 24.17
C ILE A 267 -10.91 25.55 25.44
#